data_AF-A0A2T9YHW3-F1
#
_entry.id   AF-A0A2T9YHW3-F1
#
_cell.length_a   1.000
_cell.length_b   1.000
_cell.length_c   1.000
_cell.angle_alpha   90.00
_cell.angle_beta   90.00
_cell.angle_gamma   90.00
#
_symmetry.space_group_name_H-M   'P 1'
#
loop_
_entity.id
_entity.type
_entity.pdbx_description
1 polymer ?
#
loop_
_entity_poly.entity_id
_entity_poly.type
_entity_poly.pdbx_seq_one_letter_code
_entity_poly.pdbx_strand_id
1 'polypeptide(L)'
;MKKFSENIRSQEYKSDFNINFSSIVIIGINSNNINSEIVSNAFSNIGSTPILYFASNTEGSRIEDILQKIDFKTTLFIISCKTFTDRDTMLSADVAKKFIKNNLEINSQNDRYGEYSHITLDSYMKSNFVAISNNRKLVKDFGISDSNRFDFCDWIDDGVCSFWTEMILPMSIRIGFDNYYMFLEGCYSMDMHFRYTSIKDNIPAIMALLDFWYDTFWGARIFPILPYDQYLSTFAANFQRSDTESKKNKSISGGFDLDHQLGPSIWNESGDNNRCMLYQLIHQGKKVIPCDLIAVVKKQKSDSNILHDKLALSNFFALSEALMKGSSHYEIFSDVLSNDSSEVGGQEDNTIVNKAYAGNKPSSSIMIASDNNPFLLGILVALYEHRKKIRDILDNNSTLKNKDIKLVKYLAKNIFTELNVDCKVDSHDKSTNELMNFYKDNS
;
A
#
# COMPACT_ATOMS: atom_id res chain seq x y z
N MET A 1 16.92 11.64 10.63
CA MET A 1 16.81 10.55 9.64
C MET A 1 18.11 10.31 8.86
N LYS A 2 18.60 11.27 8.04
CA LYS A 2 19.81 11.12 7.18
C LYS A 2 21.00 10.41 7.84
N LYS A 3 21.53 10.98 8.93
CA LYS A 3 22.66 10.41 9.67
C LYS A 3 22.41 8.95 10.09
N PHE A 4 21.23 8.63 10.62
CA PHE A 4 20.91 7.28 11.07
C PHE A 4 20.85 6.29 9.90
N SER A 5 20.17 6.65 8.82
CA SER A 5 20.10 5.81 7.62
C SER A 5 21.47 5.59 6.97
N GLU A 6 22.31 6.63 6.92
CA GLU A 6 23.66 6.53 6.38
C GLU A 6 24.54 5.67 7.27
N ASN A 7 24.50 5.83 8.59
CA ASN A 7 25.30 5.02 9.50
C ASN A 7 24.95 3.53 9.44
N ILE A 8 23.68 3.16 9.21
CA ILE A 8 23.30 1.75 8.98
C ILE A 8 23.88 1.26 7.65
N ARG A 9 23.74 2.05 6.58
CA ARG A 9 24.22 1.70 5.23
C ARG A 9 25.75 1.62 5.15
N SER A 10 26.46 2.50 5.85
CA SER A 10 27.92 2.52 5.95
C SER A 10 28.47 1.52 6.98
N GLN A 11 27.59 0.80 7.68
CA GLN A 11 27.96 -0.20 8.69
C GLN A 11 28.66 0.38 9.93
N GLU A 12 28.52 1.69 10.16
CA GLU A 12 28.97 2.38 11.37
C GLU A 12 28.02 2.13 12.54
N TYR A 13 26.71 2.02 12.28
CA TYR A 13 25.71 1.67 13.28
C TYR A 13 25.50 0.16 13.27
N LYS A 14 25.82 -0.49 14.39
CA LYS A 14 25.85 -1.94 14.53
C LYS A 14 24.88 -2.42 15.60
N SER A 15 24.56 -3.71 15.55
CA SER A 15 23.76 -4.36 16.58
C SER A 15 24.50 -4.40 17.91
N ASP A 16 23.79 -4.78 18.97
CA ASP A 16 24.38 -5.01 20.30
C ASP A 16 25.48 -6.09 20.30
N PHE A 17 25.50 -6.94 19.26
CA PHE A 17 26.52 -7.96 19.01
C PHE A 17 27.73 -7.41 18.24
N ASN A 18 27.78 -6.10 17.95
CA ASN A 18 28.78 -5.45 17.09
C ASN A 18 28.81 -6.02 15.66
N ILE A 19 27.65 -6.49 15.17
CA ILE A 19 27.46 -7.05 13.82
C ILE A 19 26.60 -6.09 13.00
N ASN A 20 26.82 -6.07 11.69
CA ASN A 20 26.02 -5.28 10.76
C ASN A 20 24.59 -5.85 10.65
N PHE A 21 23.62 -4.97 10.45
CA PHE A 21 22.24 -5.40 10.24
C PHE A 21 22.08 -6.08 8.88
N SER A 22 21.50 -7.28 8.89
CA SER A 22 21.12 -8.05 7.69
C SER A 22 19.63 -7.87 7.37
N SER A 23 18.82 -7.58 8.40
CA SER A 23 17.37 -7.53 8.34
C SER A 23 16.81 -6.37 9.17
N ILE A 24 15.69 -5.80 8.69
CA ILE A 24 14.89 -4.82 9.41
C ILE A 24 13.47 -5.34 9.47
N VAL A 25 12.91 -5.42 10.67
CA VAL A 25 11.50 -5.76 10.91
C VAL A 25 10.74 -4.51 11.26
N ILE A 26 9.77 -4.15 10.43
CA ILE A 26 8.98 -2.93 10.54
C ILE A 26 7.62 -3.32 11.10
N ILE A 27 7.35 -2.90 12.33
CA ILE A 27 6.14 -3.22 13.08
C ILE A 27 5.24 -2.00 13.09
N GLY A 28 4.06 -2.11 12.48
CA GLY A 28 3.09 -1.01 12.38
C GLY A 28 1.88 -1.43 11.58
N ILE A 29 0.73 -0.79 11.81
CA ILE A 29 -0.48 -1.09 11.04
C ILE A 29 -0.27 -0.93 9.52
N ASN A 30 -1.05 -1.67 8.74
CA ASN A 30 -0.95 -1.72 7.28
C ASN A 30 -0.84 -0.34 6.62
N SER A 31 -1.58 0.68 7.07
CA SER A 31 -1.50 2.04 6.49
C SER A 31 -0.11 2.69 6.62
N ASN A 32 0.66 2.35 7.65
CA ASN A 32 1.96 2.95 7.94
C ASN A 32 3.06 2.22 7.15
N ASN A 33 2.89 0.91 6.96
CA ASN A 33 3.87 0.05 6.29
C ASN A 33 3.73 0.09 4.76
N ILE A 34 2.52 0.35 4.24
CA ILE A 34 2.21 0.37 2.81
C ILE A 34 3.12 1.34 2.05
N ASN A 35 3.41 2.51 2.63
CA ASN A 35 4.24 3.54 2.00
C ASN A 35 5.67 3.06 1.81
N SER A 36 6.22 2.43 2.85
CA SER A 36 7.55 1.81 2.77
C SER A 36 7.58 0.64 1.79
N GLU A 37 6.48 -0.10 1.65
CA GLU A 37 6.35 -1.19 0.68
C GLU A 37 6.30 -0.71 -0.77
N ILE A 38 5.51 0.34 -1.09
CA ILE A 38 5.49 0.94 -2.45
C ILE A 38 6.90 1.26 -2.88
N VAL A 39 7.60 2.00 -2.03
CA VAL A 39 8.89 2.55 -2.40
C VAL A 39 9.97 1.47 -2.43
N SER A 40 9.92 0.50 -1.50
CA SER A 40 10.81 -0.65 -1.52
C SER A 40 10.63 -1.52 -2.76
N ASN A 41 9.38 -1.75 -3.20
CA ASN A 41 9.10 -2.52 -4.40
C ASN A 41 9.48 -1.74 -5.66
N ALA A 42 9.13 -0.45 -5.73
CA ALA A 42 9.40 0.43 -6.85
C ALA A 42 10.90 0.56 -7.16
N PHE A 43 11.74 0.49 -6.12
CA PHE A 43 13.21 0.61 -6.22
C PHE A 43 13.96 -0.62 -5.73
N SER A 44 13.34 -1.80 -5.88
CA SER A 44 13.94 -3.08 -5.50
C SER A 44 15.26 -3.37 -6.22
N ASN A 45 15.48 -2.79 -7.41
CA ASN A 45 16.69 -2.87 -8.23
C ASN A 45 17.89 -2.07 -7.68
N ILE A 46 17.66 -1.01 -6.89
CA ILE A 46 18.71 -0.12 -6.36
C ILE A 46 18.91 -0.34 -4.86
N GLY A 47 17.97 -1.03 -4.20
CA GLY A 47 18.05 -1.26 -2.76
C GLY A 47 19.24 -2.12 -2.35
N SER A 48 19.93 -1.72 -1.27
CA SER A 48 21.02 -2.47 -0.62
C SER A 48 20.55 -3.27 0.60
N THR A 49 21.38 -4.15 1.15
CA THR A 49 21.16 -4.69 2.51
C THR A 49 20.97 -3.53 3.50
N PRO A 50 20.16 -3.69 4.56
CA PRO A 50 19.41 -4.89 5.01
C PRO A 50 18.07 -5.18 4.28
N ILE A 51 17.59 -6.43 4.39
CA ILE A 51 16.26 -6.88 3.88
C ILE A 51 15.16 -6.32 4.78
N LEU A 52 14.08 -5.81 4.18
CA LEU A 52 12.92 -5.29 4.92
C LEU A 52 11.84 -6.37 5.08
N TYR A 53 11.32 -6.52 6.29
CA TYR A 53 10.18 -7.35 6.64
C TYR A 53 9.07 -6.48 7.24
N PHE A 54 7.84 -6.63 6.74
CA PHE A 54 6.69 -5.84 7.17
C PHE A 54 5.74 -6.68 8.03
N ALA A 55 5.60 -6.31 9.32
CA ALA A 55 4.69 -6.91 10.29
C ALA A 55 3.52 -5.95 10.53
N SER A 56 2.44 -6.12 9.75
CA SER A 56 1.33 -5.16 9.69
C SER A 56 -0.07 -5.73 9.75
N ASN A 57 -0.18 -7.06 9.89
CA ASN A 57 -1.46 -7.75 10.04
C ASN A 57 -1.89 -7.78 11.51
N THR A 58 -3.20 -7.85 11.73
CA THR A 58 -3.79 -8.02 13.06
C THR A 58 -3.58 -9.43 13.62
N GLU A 59 -3.34 -10.41 12.74
CA GLU A 59 -3.08 -11.80 13.10
C GLU A 59 -1.62 -12.01 13.51
N GLY A 60 -1.41 -12.68 14.65
CA GLY A 60 -0.07 -12.93 15.22
C GLY A 60 0.84 -13.80 14.35
N SER A 61 0.27 -14.61 13.45
CA SER A 61 1.02 -15.50 12.53
C SER A 61 2.05 -14.73 11.71
N ARG A 62 1.72 -13.50 11.27
CA ARG A 62 2.61 -12.71 10.41
C ARG A 62 3.91 -12.34 11.10
N ILE A 63 3.86 -11.89 12.36
CA ILE A 63 5.08 -11.56 13.11
C ILE A 63 5.85 -12.84 13.44
N GLU A 64 5.17 -13.93 13.80
CA GLU A 64 5.80 -15.22 14.07
C GLU A 64 6.56 -15.77 12.85
N ASP A 65 5.96 -15.73 11.67
CA ASP A 65 6.58 -16.14 10.40
C ASP A 65 7.83 -15.32 10.06
N ILE A 66 7.84 -14.03 10.42
CA ILE A 66 9.00 -13.16 10.23
C ILE A 66 10.09 -13.55 11.24
N LEU A 67 9.73 -13.73 12.51
CA LEU A 67 10.67 -14.07 13.57
C LEU A 67 11.39 -15.40 13.32
N GLN A 68 10.76 -16.34 12.60
CA GLN A 68 11.39 -17.60 12.17
C GLN A 68 12.43 -17.43 11.04
N LYS A 69 12.38 -16.34 10.28
CA LYS A 69 13.24 -16.11 9.10
C LYS A 69 14.46 -15.24 9.40
N ILE A 70 14.45 -14.52 10.52
CA ILE A 70 15.48 -13.55 10.87
C ILE A 70 16.50 -14.14 11.85
N ASP A 71 17.70 -13.55 11.87
CA ASP A 71 18.67 -13.74 12.95
C ASP A 71 18.63 -12.51 13.87
N PHE A 72 18.15 -12.71 15.08
CA PHE A 72 18.00 -11.64 16.07
C PHE A 72 19.32 -10.90 16.37
N LYS A 73 20.50 -11.52 16.16
CA LYS A 73 21.79 -10.84 16.34
C LYS A 73 22.07 -9.76 15.28
N THR A 74 21.41 -9.87 14.13
CA THR A 74 21.60 -8.98 12.97
C THR A 74 20.31 -8.30 12.51
N THR A 75 19.30 -8.24 13.39
CA THR A 75 18.00 -7.61 13.11
C THR A 75 17.83 -6.28 13.84
N LEU A 76 17.35 -5.28 13.10
CA LEU A 76 16.84 -4.02 13.65
C LEU A 76 15.30 -4.04 13.64
N PHE A 77 14.67 -3.70 14.76
CA PHE A 77 13.22 -3.53 14.85
C PHE A 77 12.85 -2.05 14.79
N ILE A 78 11.94 -1.68 13.89
CA ILE A 78 11.39 -0.33 13.77
C ILE A 78 9.91 -0.37 14.10
N ILE A 79 9.50 0.28 15.19
CA ILE A 79 8.10 0.40 15.59
C ILE A 79 7.55 1.71 15.06
N SER A 80 6.59 1.61 14.12
CA SER A 80 5.99 2.73 13.39
C SER A 80 4.57 3.01 13.90
N CYS A 81 4.43 3.91 14.88
CA CYS A 81 3.14 4.23 15.49
C CYS A 81 3.15 5.63 16.12
N LYS A 82 2.34 6.56 15.59
CA LYS A 82 2.31 7.96 16.07
C LYS A 82 2.04 8.07 17.55
N THR A 83 1.02 7.36 18.02
CA THR A 83 0.53 7.42 19.40
C THR A 83 1.25 6.45 20.33
N PHE A 84 1.89 5.42 19.77
CA PHE A 84 2.46 4.29 20.51
C PHE A 84 1.44 3.55 21.39
N THR A 85 0.16 3.57 21.00
CA THR A 85 -0.96 2.94 21.74
C THR A 85 -1.83 2.04 20.86
N ASP A 86 -1.52 1.95 19.56
CA ASP A 86 -2.25 1.07 18.65
C ASP A 86 -2.07 -0.39 19.08
N ARG A 87 -3.18 -1.08 19.30
CA ARG A 87 -3.18 -2.41 19.93
C ARG A 87 -2.46 -3.45 19.10
N ASP A 88 -2.73 -3.49 17.79
CA ASP A 88 -2.19 -4.50 16.89
C ASP A 88 -0.67 -4.32 16.76
N THR A 89 -0.23 -3.07 16.64
CA THR A 89 1.19 -2.70 16.63
C THR A 89 1.89 -3.07 17.93
N MET A 90 1.29 -2.72 19.08
CA MET A 90 1.92 -2.97 20.38
C MET A 90 1.95 -4.45 20.76
N LEU A 91 0.92 -5.23 20.41
CA LEU A 91 0.93 -6.69 20.57
C LEU A 91 2.08 -7.32 19.77
N SER A 92 2.25 -6.90 18.51
CA SER A 92 3.34 -7.38 17.66
C SER A 92 4.71 -6.97 18.20
N ALA A 93 4.85 -5.75 18.72
CA ALA A 93 6.06 -5.27 19.35
C ALA A 93 6.39 -6.05 20.65
N ASP A 94 5.37 -6.36 21.46
CA ASP A 94 5.51 -7.18 22.67
C ASP A 94 5.92 -8.62 22.33
N VAL A 95 5.37 -9.21 21.27
CA VAL A 95 5.79 -10.54 20.76
C VAL A 95 7.25 -10.51 20.34
N ALA A 96 7.67 -9.51 19.57
CA ALA A 96 9.07 -9.34 19.18
C ALA A 96 9.98 -9.18 20.41
N LYS A 97 9.60 -8.34 21.38
CA LYS A 97 10.38 -8.14 22.62
C LYS A 97 10.49 -9.42 23.45
N LYS A 98 9.40 -10.20 23.58
CA LYS A 98 9.41 -11.51 24.25
C LYS A 98 10.33 -12.51 23.53
N PHE A 99 10.26 -12.55 22.20
CA PHE A 99 11.13 -13.39 21.39
C PHE A 99 12.62 -13.06 21.63
N ILE A 100 12.97 -11.78 21.66
CA ILE A 100 14.35 -11.35 21.98
C ILE A 100 14.77 -11.79 23.38
N LYS A 101 13.93 -11.55 24.38
CA LYS A 101 14.21 -11.95 25.77
C LYS A 101 14.50 -13.45 25.86
N ASN A 102 13.64 -14.28 25.27
CA ASN A 102 13.81 -15.74 25.30
C ASN A 102 15.09 -16.18 24.59
N ASN A 103 15.42 -15.59 23.44
CA ASN A 103 16.66 -15.91 22.72
C ASN A 103 17.92 -15.48 23.47
N LEU A 104 17.89 -14.34 24.16
CA LEU A 104 19.01 -13.91 25.01
C LEU A 104 19.21 -14.84 26.21
N GLU A 105 18.13 -15.30 26.86
CA GLU A 105 18.19 -16.27 27.96
C GLU A 105 18.78 -17.61 27.50
N ILE A 106 18.33 -18.13 26.35
CA ILE A 106 18.86 -19.38 25.76
C ILE A 106 20.34 -19.24 25.39
N ASN A 107 20.75 -18.13 24.77
CA ASN A 107 22.16 -17.92 24.41
C ASN A 107 23.04 -17.76 25.66
N SER A 108 22.55 -17.08 26.71
CA SER A 108 23.30 -16.92 27.96
C SER A 108 23.57 -18.26 28.66
N GLN A 109 22.65 -19.22 28.57
CA GLN A 109 22.85 -20.57 29.11
C GLN A 109 23.87 -21.38 28.32
N ASN A 110 23.96 -21.14 27.00
CA ASN A 110 24.85 -21.86 26.10
C ASN A 110 26.24 -21.22 25.95
N ASP A 111 26.41 -19.99 26.42
CA ASP A 111 27.66 -19.22 26.32
C ASP A 111 28.70 -19.65 27.37
N ARG A 112 29.39 -20.76 27.08
CA ARG A 112 30.43 -21.33 27.95
C ARG A 112 31.66 -20.44 28.14
N TYR A 113 31.85 -19.45 27.26
CA TYR A 113 33.03 -18.58 27.24
C TYR A 113 32.73 -17.13 27.65
N GLY A 114 31.46 -16.81 27.92
CA GLY A 114 31.02 -15.48 28.36
C GLY A 114 31.17 -14.39 27.30
N GLU A 115 31.27 -14.76 26.02
CA GLU A 115 31.49 -13.87 24.88
C GLU A 115 30.37 -12.82 24.73
N TYR A 116 29.15 -13.17 25.12
CA TYR A 116 27.94 -12.34 25.01
C TYR A 116 27.37 -11.92 26.38
N SER A 117 28.12 -12.09 27.47
CA SER A 117 27.71 -11.78 28.85
C SER A 117 27.33 -10.31 29.10
N HIS A 118 27.79 -9.40 28.25
CA HIS A 118 27.46 -7.96 28.31
C HIS A 118 26.12 -7.60 27.64
N ILE A 119 25.55 -8.52 26.85
CA ILE A 119 24.33 -8.29 26.08
C ILE A 119 23.14 -8.61 26.97
N THR A 120 22.47 -7.56 27.41
CA THR A 120 21.24 -7.62 28.21
C THR A 120 20.04 -7.25 27.36
N LEU A 121 18.83 -7.53 27.84
CA LEU A 121 17.63 -7.03 27.16
C LEU A 121 17.67 -5.49 27.05
N ASP A 122 18.13 -4.78 28.08
CA ASP A 122 18.18 -3.31 28.08
C ASP A 122 19.19 -2.76 27.05
N SER A 123 20.38 -3.36 26.94
CA SER A 123 21.36 -2.97 25.92
C SER A 123 20.84 -3.30 24.51
N TYR A 124 20.24 -4.47 24.31
CA TYR A 124 19.65 -4.83 23.02
C TYR A 124 18.53 -3.87 22.61
N MET A 125 17.64 -3.48 23.54
CA MET A 125 16.58 -2.50 23.25
C MET A 125 17.15 -1.13 22.85
N LYS A 126 18.30 -0.72 23.40
CA LYS A 126 18.98 0.53 23.04
C LYS A 126 19.69 0.48 21.68
N SER A 127 20.15 -0.68 21.25
CA SER A 127 20.93 -0.84 20.01
C SER A 127 20.06 -1.26 18.82
N ASN A 128 19.11 -2.18 19.04
CA ASN A 128 18.37 -2.90 18.00
C ASN A 128 16.89 -2.53 17.91
N PHE A 129 16.38 -1.59 18.72
CA PHE A 129 15.03 -1.06 18.57
C PHE A 129 15.02 0.45 18.30
N VAL A 130 14.14 0.84 17.41
CA VAL A 130 13.88 2.21 16.97
C VAL A 130 12.38 2.46 16.99
N ALA A 131 11.97 3.67 17.38
CA ALA A 131 10.57 4.07 17.36
C ALA A 131 10.37 5.30 16.47
N ILE A 132 9.32 5.27 15.65
CA ILE A 132 8.83 6.45 14.93
C ILE A 132 7.51 6.84 15.60
N SER A 133 7.59 7.82 16.51
CA SER A 133 6.49 8.17 17.41
C SER A 133 6.68 9.52 18.09
N ASN A 134 5.56 10.20 18.33
CA ASN A 134 5.50 11.44 19.09
C ASN A 134 5.35 11.18 20.60
N ASN A 135 5.03 9.95 21.01
CA ASN A 135 4.79 9.60 22.42
C ASN A 135 6.08 9.21 23.16
N ARG A 136 6.84 10.22 23.58
CA ARG A 136 8.14 10.04 24.25
C ARG A 136 8.07 9.14 25.50
N LYS A 137 7.00 9.29 26.29
CA LYS A 137 6.84 8.55 27.54
C LYS A 137 6.70 7.05 27.27
N LEU A 138 5.76 6.66 26.41
CA LEU A 138 5.53 5.24 26.14
C LEU A 138 6.70 4.57 25.40
N VAL A 139 7.38 5.29 24.50
CA VAL A 139 8.60 4.79 23.85
C VAL A 139 9.68 4.47 24.88
N LYS A 140 9.89 5.38 25.84
CA LYS A 140 10.86 5.18 26.92
C LYS A 140 10.44 4.05 27.86
N ASP A 141 9.16 3.98 28.25
CA ASP A 141 8.63 2.93 29.11
C ASP A 141 8.74 1.54 28.44
N PHE A 142 8.67 1.49 27.11
CA PHE A 142 8.92 0.27 26.34
C PHE A 142 10.40 -0.15 26.32
N GLY A 143 11.33 0.74 26.65
CA GLY A 143 12.77 0.48 26.75
C GLY A 143 13.60 1.01 25.57
N ILE A 144 13.01 1.79 24.66
CA ILE A 144 13.74 2.36 23.51
C ILE A 144 14.41 3.67 23.93
N SER A 145 15.68 3.83 23.55
CA SER A 145 16.44 5.06 23.81
C SER A 145 15.81 6.25 23.09
N ASP A 146 15.81 7.43 23.72
CA ASP A 146 15.33 8.67 23.08
C ASP A 146 16.21 9.05 21.86
N SER A 147 17.47 8.60 21.81
CA SER A 147 18.34 8.74 20.63
C SER A 147 17.85 7.96 19.41
N ASN A 148 17.04 6.91 19.63
CA ASN A 148 16.48 6.03 18.61
C ASN A 148 14.99 6.30 18.39
N ARG A 149 14.52 7.48 18.82
CA ARG A 149 13.16 7.93 18.61
C ARG A 149 13.14 9.01 17.54
N PHE A 150 12.26 8.86 16.57
CA PHE A 150 12.00 9.82 15.51
C PHE A 150 10.58 10.36 15.69
N ASP A 151 10.43 11.67 15.96
CA ASP A 151 9.14 12.36 15.95
C ASP A 151 8.88 13.03 14.59
N PHE A 152 7.61 13.37 14.37
CA PHE A 152 7.15 14.11 13.19
C PHE A 152 6.02 15.06 13.58
N CYS A 153 5.62 15.95 12.67
CA CYS A 153 4.63 16.98 12.98
C CYS A 153 3.25 16.41 13.37
N ASP A 154 2.66 16.94 14.44
CA ASP A 154 1.37 16.46 14.97
C ASP A 154 0.19 16.58 14.00
N TRP A 155 0.24 17.52 13.04
CA TRP A 155 -0.81 17.71 12.04
C TRP A 155 -0.76 16.67 10.91
N ILE A 156 0.32 15.88 10.82
CA ILE A 156 0.44 14.80 9.84
C ILE A 156 -0.05 13.52 10.51
N ASP A 157 -1.07 12.88 9.95
CA ASP A 157 -1.51 11.57 10.42
C ASP A 157 -0.54 10.47 9.98
N ASP A 158 -0.43 9.39 10.76
CA ASP A 158 0.41 8.22 10.42
C ASP A 158 -0.14 7.36 9.29
N GLY A 159 -1.23 7.78 8.63
CA GLY A 159 -1.86 7.04 7.54
C GLY A 159 -1.17 7.20 6.18
N VAL A 160 -1.97 7.07 5.12
CA VAL A 160 -1.47 6.89 3.75
C VAL A 160 -0.67 8.09 3.21
N CYS A 161 -0.85 9.29 3.75
CA CYS A 161 -0.12 10.51 3.34
C CYS A 161 1.14 10.79 4.18
N SER A 162 1.84 9.75 4.64
CA SER A 162 3.02 9.88 5.53
C SER A 162 4.38 9.77 4.82
N PHE A 163 4.43 9.80 3.49
CA PHE A 163 5.67 9.67 2.69
C PHE A 163 6.75 10.71 3.00
N TRP A 164 6.36 11.91 3.41
CA TRP A 164 7.24 13.05 3.74
C TRP A 164 7.59 13.13 5.23
N THR A 165 7.27 12.09 6.00
CA THR A 165 7.60 12.01 7.43
C THR A 165 8.68 10.98 7.69
N GLU A 166 9.15 10.97 8.94
CA GLU A 166 10.05 9.98 9.50
C GLU A 166 9.53 8.54 9.37
N MET A 167 8.24 8.31 9.09
CA MET A 167 7.67 6.99 8.80
C MET A 167 8.36 6.27 7.63
N ILE A 168 9.01 7.03 6.74
CA ILE A 168 9.74 6.51 5.59
C ILE A 168 11.21 6.16 5.91
N LEU A 169 11.61 6.23 7.19
CA LEU A 169 12.95 5.84 7.64
C LEU A 169 13.41 4.48 7.09
N PRO A 170 12.61 3.40 7.11
CA PRO A 170 13.03 2.11 6.55
C PRO A 170 13.45 2.20 5.07
N MET A 171 12.76 3.04 4.30
CA MET A 171 13.06 3.28 2.89
C MET A 171 14.36 4.08 2.72
N SER A 172 14.59 5.11 3.55
CA SER A 172 15.86 5.87 3.52
C SER A 172 17.07 4.97 3.83
N ILE A 173 16.89 3.93 4.65
CA ILE A 173 17.91 2.90 4.89
C ILE A 173 18.09 2.03 3.64
N ARG A 174 17.00 1.55 3.03
CA ARG A 174 17.03 0.62 1.90
C ARG A 174 17.63 1.23 0.63
N ILE A 175 17.20 2.44 0.25
CA ILE A 175 17.60 3.06 -1.01
C ILE A 175 18.54 4.26 -0.86
N GLY A 176 18.82 4.70 0.38
CA GLY A 176 19.68 5.84 0.66
C GLY A 176 18.92 7.16 0.77
N PHE A 177 19.45 8.06 1.60
CA PHE A 177 18.78 9.33 1.90
C PHE A 177 18.72 10.26 0.70
N ASP A 178 19.73 10.28 -0.17
CA ASP A 178 19.72 11.15 -1.36
C ASP A 178 18.62 10.74 -2.36
N ASN A 179 18.37 9.43 -2.51
CA ASN A 179 17.23 8.94 -3.30
C ASN A 179 15.89 9.30 -2.66
N TYR A 180 15.79 9.25 -1.33
CA TYR A 180 14.62 9.76 -0.61
C TYR A 180 14.41 11.27 -0.81
N TYR A 181 15.48 12.05 -0.73
CA TYR A 181 15.41 13.49 -0.96
C TYR A 181 14.96 13.80 -2.39
N MET A 182 15.49 13.06 -3.38
CA MET A 182 15.05 13.17 -4.77
C MET A 182 13.56 12.81 -4.96
N PHE A 183 13.04 11.84 -4.19
CA PHE A 183 11.60 11.59 -4.14
C PHE A 183 10.81 12.80 -3.61
N LEU A 184 11.26 13.44 -2.53
CA LEU A 184 10.63 14.65 -1.99
C LEU A 184 10.66 15.81 -2.98
N GLU A 185 11.76 15.98 -3.72
CA GLU A 185 11.85 16.99 -4.79
C GLU A 185 10.81 16.76 -5.88
N GLY A 186 10.52 15.50 -6.22
CA GLY A 186 9.45 15.14 -7.14
C GLY A 186 8.07 15.53 -6.64
N CYS A 187 7.80 15.27 -5.37
CA CYS A 187 6.55 15.67 -4.71
C CYS A 187 6.40 17.19 -4.75
N TYR A 188 7.44 17.91 -4.33
CA TYR A 188 7.48 19.36 -4.34
C TYR A 188 7.30 19.95 -5.76
N SER A 189 7.87 19.33 -6.78
CA SER A 189 7.68 19.76 -8.18
C SER A 189 6.20 19.71 -8.58
N MET A 190 5.48 18.65 -8.20
CA MET A 190 4.06 18.52 -8.48
C MET A 190 3.22 19.47 -7.60
N ASP A 191 3.62 19.74 -6.36
CA ASP A 191 3.00 20.76 -5.51
C ASP A 191 3.09 22.16 -6.13
N MET A 192 4.25 22.50 -6.68
CA MET A 192 4.49 23.77 -7.35
C MET A 192 3.66 23.89 -8.63
N HIS A 193 3.58 22.82 -9.43
CA HIS A 193 2.68 22.76 -10.58
C HIS A 193 1.23 22.94 -10.15
N PHE A 194 0.77 22.20 -9.13
CA PHE A 194 -0.60 22.30 -8.63
C PHE A 194 -0.94 23.72 -8.14
N ARG A 195 0.00 24.39 -7.46
CA ARG A 195 -0.22 25.72 -6.87
C ARG A 195 -0.20 26.85 -7.89
N TYR A 196 0.69 26.81 -8.87
CA TYR A 196 0.96 27.95 -9.75
C TYR A 196 0.43 27.79 -11.18
N THR A 197 0.05 26.58 -11.60
CA THR A 197 -0.49 26.35 -12.94
C THR A 197 -2.00 26.63 -12.98
N SER A 198 -2.44 27.34 -14.01
CA SER A 198 -3.86 27.64 -14.22
C SER A 198 -4.69 26.37 -14.37
N ILE A 199 -5.95 26.37 -13.91
CA ILE A 199 -6.80 25.15 -13.84
C ILE A 199 -6.86 24.39 -15.17
N LYS A 200 -6.93 25.09 -16.30
CA LYS A 200 -7.00 24.49 -17.66
C LYS A 200 -5.75 23.69 -18.07
N ASP A 201 -4.62 23.94 -17.41
CA ASP A 201 -3.33 23.27 -17.67
C ASP A 201 -2.88 22.46 -16.43
N ASN A 202 -3.71 22.40 -15.39
CA ASN A 202 -3.37 21.80 -14.11
C ASN A 202 -3.79 20.32 -14.09
N ILE A 203 -2.82 19.44 -14.36
CA ILE A 203 -3.02 17.98 -14.43
C ILE A 203 -3.88 17.42 -13.27
N PRO A 204 -3.54 17.61 -11.96
CA PRO A 204 -4.40 17.12 -10.88
C PRO A 204 -5.85 17.65 -10.94
N ALA A 205 -6.03 18.92 -11.28
CA ALA A 205 -7.36 19.53 -11.37
C ALA A 205 -8.19 18.97 -12.53
N ILE A 206 -7.58 18.81 -13.71
CA ILE A 206 -8.24 18.22 -14.89
C ILE A 206 -8.68 16.79 -14.57
N MET A 207 -7.79 15.98 -13.99
CA MET A 207 -8.11 14.60 -13.62
C MET A 207 -9.27 14.54 -12.60
N ALA A 208 -9.24 15.39 -11.57
CA ALA A 208 -10.31 15.43 -10.57
C ALA A 208 -11.66 15.90 -11.15
N LEU A 209 -11.65 16.83 -12.12
CA LEU A 209 -12.86 17.26 -12.81
C LEU A 209 -13.42 16.17 -13.74
N LEU A 210 -12.57 15.38 -14.37
CA LEU A 210 -12.99 14.20 -15.13
C LEU A 210 -13.59 13.15 -14.21
N ASP A 211 -13.01 12.93 -13.03
CA ASP A 211 -13.60 12.02 -12.04
C ASP A 211 -14.99 12.50 -11.63
N PHE A 212 -15.11 13.77 -11.23
CA PHE A 212 -16.39 14.36 -10.87
C PHE A 212 -17.42 14.23 -12.01
N TRP A 213 -16.99 14.42 -13.26
CA TRP A 213 -17.84 14.27 -14.43
C TRP A 213 -18.38 12.84 -14.58
N TYR A 214 -17.50 11.85 -14.59
CA TYR A 214 -17.92 10.46 -14.78
C TYR A 214 -18.65 9.89 -13.57
N ASP A 215 -18.29 10.31 -12.37
CA ASP A 215 -18.94 9.86 -11.15
C ASP A 215 -20.35 10.44 -11.03
N THR A 216 -20.47 11.76 -11.14
CA THR A 216 -21.73 12.48 -10.89
C THR A 216 -22.72 12.32 -12.04
N PHE A 217 -22.25 12.41 -13.30
CA PHE A 217 -23.15 12.43 -14.46
C PHE A 217 -23.27 11.07 -15.16
N TRP A 218 -22.23 10.23 -15.09
CA TRP A 218 -22.25 8.89 -15.71
C TRP A 218 -22.45 7.75 -14.69
N GLY A 219 -22.50 8.07 -13.39
CA GLY A 219 -22.67 7.09 -12.33
C GLY A 219 -21.50 6.10 -12.20
N ALA A 220 -20.32 6.47 -12.72
CA ALA A 220 -19.12 5.65 -12.63
C ALA A 220 -18.64 5.62 -11.18
N ARG A 221 -18.69 4.45 -10.54
CA ARG A 221 -18.20 4.34 -9.16
C ARG A 221 -16.71 4.06 -9.09
N ILE A 222 -16.18 3.35 -10.08
CA ILE A 222 -14.87 2.70 -10.02
C ILE A 222 -13.89 3.36 -11.00
N PHE A 223 -12.70 3.71 -10.51
CA PHE A 223 -11.63 4.36 -11.27
C PHE A 223 -10.32 3.56 -11.15
N PRO A 224 -10.10 2.52 -11.96
CA PRO A 224 -8.90 1.69 -11.83
C PRO A 224 -7.65 2.40 -12.38
N ILE A 225 -6.51 2.15 -11.73
CA ILE A 225 -5.18 2.61 -12.14
C ILE A 225 -4.42 1.40 -12.68
N LEU A 226 -3.99 1.45 -13.93
CA LEU A 226 -3.40 0.34 -14.68
C LEU A 226 -1.96 0.66 -15.09
N PRO A 227 -0.98 0.32 -14.24
CA PRO A 227 0.43 0.50 -14.58
C PRO A 227 0.92 -0.60 -15.54
N TYR A 228 1.52 -0.18 -16.64
CA TYR A 228 2.30 -0.99 -17.58
C TYR A 228 3.78 -1.05 -17.16
N ASP A 229 4.02 -0.96 -15.86
CA ASP A 229 5.31 -1.16 -15.23
C ASP A 229 5.14 -1.98 -13.94
N GLN A 230 5.90 -3.06 -13.81
CA GLN A 230 5.81 -3.97 -12.66
C GLN A 230 6.16 -3.26 -11.35
N TYR A 231 7.08 -2.31 -11.37
CA TYR A 231 7.52 -1.57 -10.19
C TYR A 231 6.46 -0.58 -9.69
N LEU A 232 5.50 -0.19 -10.53
CA LEU A 232 4.38 0.69 -10.18
C LEU A 232 3.11 -0.08 -9.78
N SER A 233 3.11 -1.43 -9.79
CA SER A 233 1.95 -2.25 -9.40
C SER A 233 1.52 -1.98 -7.95
N THR A 234 2.48 -1.96 -7.02
CA THR A 234 2.23 -1.67 -5.60
C THR A 234 1.73 -0.23 -5.40
N PHE A 235 2.24 0.73 -6.19
CA PHE A 235 1.74 2.11 -6.17
C PHE A 235 0.23 2.15 -6.49
N ALA A 236 -0.18 1.51 -7.58
CA ALA A 236 -1.57 1.54 -8.02
C ALA A 236 -2.52 0.86 -7.02
N ALA A 237 -2.13 -0.32 -6.51
CA ALA A 237 -2.92 -1.03 -5.49
C ALA A 237 -3.13 -0.19 -4.22
N ASN A 238 -2.09 0.54 -3.80
CA ASN A 238 -2.13 1.32 -2.57
C ASN A 238 -2.91 2.62 -2.71
N PHE A 239 -2.81 3.31 -3.84
CA PHE A 239 -3.62 4.51 -4.06
C PHE A 239 -5.11 4.19 -4.13
N GLN A 240 -5.48 3.10 -4.81
CA GLN A 240 -6.85 2.58 -4.84
C GLN A 240 -7.38 2.30 -3.43
N ARG A 241 -6.55 1.72 -2.57
CA ARG A 241 -6.90 1.50 -1.15
C ARG A 241 -7.02 2.82 -0.37
N SER A 242 -6.08 3.74 -0.56
CA SER A 242 -6.03 4.99 0.21
C SER A 242 -7.27 5.87 0.06
N ASP A 243 -7.86 5.89 -1.14
CA ASP A 243 -9.03 6.71 -1.43
C ASP A 243 -10.24 6.19 -0.63
N THR A 244 -10.37 4.87 -0.53
CA THR A 244 -11.44 4.23 0.25
C THR A 244 -11.28 4.45 1.76
N GLU A 245 -10.04 4.44 2.30
CA GLU A 245 -9.77 4.60 3.74
C GLU A 245 -9.80 6.05 4.23
N SER A 246 -9.65 7.02 3.33
CA SER A 246 -9.40 8.44 3.67
C SER A 246 -10.62 9.31 3.95
N LYS A 247 -11.83 8.75 4.00
CA LYS A 247 -13.05 9.45 4.48
C LYS A 247 -13.02 9.67 6.01
N LYS A 248 -11.88 10.15 6.52
CA LYS A 248 -11.67 10.60 7.89
C LYS A 248 -11.79 12.12 7.93
N ASN A 249 -12.98 12.68 8.21
CA ASN A 249 -13.16 13.69 9.27
C ASN A 249 -14.56 14.34 9.40
N LYS A 250 -14.81 14.77 10.64
CA LYS A 250 -15.95 15.45 11.29
C LYS A 250 -17.13 14.57 11.66
N SER A 251 -17.78 14.81 12.81
CA SER A 251 -19.08 14.27 13.29
C SER A 251 -20.21 15.26 12.92
N ILE A 252 -21.41 14.83 12.51
CA ILE A 252 -22.72 15.55 12.44
C ILE A 252 -23.74 14.59 11.79
N SER A 253 -24.96 14.57 12.32
CA SER A 253 -26.08 13.68 12.02
C SER A 253 -26.82 14.06 10.73
N GLY A 254 -27.24 13.04 9.98
CA GLY A 254 -28.17 13.17 8.87
C GLY A 254 -27.92 12.03 7.88
N GLY A 255 -28.71 10.96 7.98
CA GLY A 255 -28.57 9.80 7.10
C GLY A 255 -29.12 10.09 5.71
N PHE A 256 -28.38 9.65 4.69
CA PHE A 256 -28.84 9.04 3.43
C PHE A 256 -27.58 8.52 2.67
N ASP A 257 -27.75 7.38 1.98
CA ASP A 257 -26.72 6.64 1.25
C ASP A 257 -26.23 7.36 -0.02
N LEU A 258 -24.92 7.50 -0.16
CA LEU A 258 -24.26 7.78 -1.45
C LEU A 258 -22.89 7.06 -1.51
N ASP A 259 -22.86 5.94 -2.23
CA ASP A 259 -21.69 5.09 -2.45
C ASP A 259 -20.79 5.61 -3.58
N HIS A 260 -19.82 6.45 -3.24
CA HIS A 260 -18.60 6.60 -4.03
C HIS A 260 -17.59 5.55 -3.56
N GLN A 261 -17.38 4.50 -4.36
CA GLN A 261 -16.41 3.44 -4.10
C GLN A 261 -15.41 3.36 -5.26
N LEU A 262 -14.17 3.82 -5.06
CA LEU A 262 -13.09 3.23 -5.86
C LEU A 262 -13.20 1.71 -5.70
N GLY A 263 -13.29 1.00 -6.82
CA GLY A 263 -13.47 -0.44 -6.82
C GLY A 263 -12.39 -1.13 -5.99
N PRO A 264 -12.68 -2.34 -5.49
CA PRO A 264 -11.77 -3.05 -4.59
C PRO A 264 -10.35 -3.16 -5.20
N SER A 265 -9.33 -3.05 -4.35
CA SER A 265 -7.90 -3.18 -4.72
C SER A 265 -7.51 -4.58 -5.22
N ILE A 266 -8.49 -5.48 -5.38
CA ILE A 266 -8.32 -6.89 -5.76
C ILE A 266 -7.75 -7.04 -7.18
N TRP A 267 -7.64 -5.96 -7.96
CA TRP A 267 -7.54 -6.03 -9.42
C TRP A 267 -6.13 -5.83 -10.00
N ASN A 268 -5.12 -5.59 -9.16
CA ASN A 268 -3.75 -5.23 -9.59
C ASN A 268 -2.66 -6.25 -9.18
N GLU A 269 -3.02 -7.44 -8.70
CA GLU A 269 -2.03 -8.50 -8.52
C GLU A 269 -1.42 -8.86 -9.88
N SER A 270 -0.09 -8.93 -9.92
CA SER A 270 0.77 -9.04 -11.10
C SER A 270 0.68 -10.39 -11.84
N GLY A 271 -0.51 -10.99 -11.91
CA GLY A 271 -0.82 -12.10 -12.78
C GLY A 271 -1.55 -11.58 -14.03
N ASP A 272 -1.10 -11.98 -15.21
CA ASP A 272 -1.73 -11.64 -16.49
C ASP A 272 -3.24 -12.00 -16.51
N ASN A 273 -3.64 -13.01 -15.73
CA ASN A 273 -5.04 -13.44 -15.57
C ASN A 273 -5.96 -12.35 -14.97
N ASN A 274 -5.48 -11.54 -14.03
CA ASN A 274 -6.29 -10.49 -13.40
C ASN A 274 -6.50 -9.31 -14.34
N ARG A 275 -5.53 -9.02 -15.21
CA ARG A 275 -5.66 -8.02 -16.28
C ARG A 275 -6.71 -8.43 -17.31
N CYS A 276 -6.72 -9.70 -17.72
CA CYS A 276 -7.71 -10.22 -18.67
C CYS A 276 -9.15 -10.10 -18.12
N MET A 277 -9.37 -10.46 -16.85
CA MET A 277 -10.68 -10.32 -16.20
C MET A 277 -11.10 -8.84 -16.14
N LEU A 278 -10.18 -7.94 -15.83
CA LEU A 278 -10.47 -6.51 -15.79
C LEU A 278 -10.82 -5.96 -17.17
N TYR A 279 -10.06 -6.32 -18.21
CA TYR A 279 -10.37 -5.91 -19.57
C TYR A 279 -11.75 -6.39 -19.98
N GLN A 280 -12.12 -7.62 -19.63
CA GLN A 280 -13.47 -8.12 -19.89
C GLN A 280 -14.54 -7.28 -19.20
N LEU A 281 -14.35 -6.93 -17.91
CA LEU A 281 -15.29 -6.08 -17.18
C LEU A 281 -15.40 -4.67 -17.75
N ILE A 282 -14.28 -4.05 -18.13
CA ILE A 282 -14.28 -2.68 -18.67
C ILE A 282 -14.90 -2.67 -20.07
N HIS A 283 -14.56 -3.64 -20.91
CA HIS A 283 -15.00 -3.70 -22.31
C HIS A 283 -16.43 -4.21 -22.48
N GLN A 284 -16.80 -5.29 -21.78
CA GLN A 284 -18.10 -5.96 -21.94
C GLN A 284 -19.11 -5.55 -20.84
N GLY A 285 -18.65 -4.87 -19.79
CA GLY A 285 -19.52 -4.38 -18.74
C GLY A 285 -20.49 -3.31 -19.23
N LYS A 286 -21.74 -3.37 -18.74
CA LYS A 286 -22.76 -2.36 -19.01
C LYS A 286 -22.47 -1.00 -18.35
N LYS A 287 -21.70 -0.99 -17.27
CA LYS A 287 -21.31 0.23 -16.55
C LYS A 287 -20.13 0.91 -17.25
N VAL A 288 -20.06 2.24 -17.11
CA VAL A 288 -18.88 3.01 -17.51
C VAL A 288 -17.85 2.95 -16.39
N ILE A 289 -16.62 2.59 -16.74
CA ILE A 289 -15.49 2.45 -15.81
C ILE A 289 -14.33 3.26 -16.41
N PRO A 290 -14.18 4.54 -16.01
CA PRO A 290 -13.05 5.37 -16.43
C PRO A 290 -11.76 4.84 -15.83
N CYS A 291 -10.72 4.64 -16.63
CA CYS A 291 -9.45 4.08 -16.16
C CYS A 291 -8.27 4.99 -16.46
N ASP A 292 -7.25 4.93 -15.61
CA ASP A 292 -5.97 5.58 -15.87
C ASP A 292 -4.95 4.52 -16.28
N LEU A 293 -4.35 4.68 -17.45
CA LEU A 293 -3.27 3.86 -17.94
C LEU A 293 -1.96 4.60 -17.67
N ILE A 294 -0.98 3.95 -17.03
CA ILE A 294 0.32 4.56 -16.75
C ILE A 294 1.42 3.74 -17.43
N ALA A 295 2.27 4.39 -18.23
CA ALA A 295 3.41 3.74 -18.89
C ALA A 295 4.70 4.56 -18.76
N VAL A 296 5.83 3.87 -18.64
CA VAL A 296 7.18 4.45 -18.66
C VAL A 296 7.78 4.22 -20.05
N VAL A 297 8.22 5.30 -20.70
CA VAL A 297 8.73 5.29 -22.09
C VAL A 297 10.11 4.68 -22.18
N LYS A 298 10.98 4.99 -21.21
CA LYS A 298 12.39 4.62 -21.22
C LYS A 298 12.67 3.82 -19.95
N LYS A 299 13.05 2.55 -20.06
CA LYS A 299 13.45 1.75 -18.89
C LYS A 299 14.95 1.55 -18.87
N GLN A 300 15.61 1.68 -17.71
CA GLN A 300 17.01 1.25 -17.57
C GLN A 300 17.07 -0.29 -17.56
N LYS A 301 17.08 -0.91 -18.73
CA LYS A 301 17.39 -2.33 -18.89
C LYS A 301 18.35 -2.57 -20.06
N SER A 302 19.11 -3.66 -19.95
CA SER A 302 19.94 -4.22 -21.01
C SER A 302 19.16 -4.44 -22.30
N ASP A 303 19.83 -4.36 -23.45
CA ASP A 303 19.26 -4.53 -24.81
C ASP A 303 18.41 -5.80 -24.97
N SER A 304 18.60 -6.80 -24.09
CA SER A 304 17.87 -8.07 -24.07
C SER A 304 16.36 -7.98 -23.85
N ASN A 305 15.82 -6.85 -23.36
CA ASN A 305 14.39 -6.72 -22.99
C ASN A 305 13.58 -5.72 -23.84
N ILE A 306 14.18 -5.13 -24.88
CA ILE A 306 13.52 -4.11 -25.70
C ILE A 306 12.22 -4.61 -26.33
N LEU A 307 12.16 -5.88 -26.74
CA LEU A 307 10.95 -6.48 -27.32
C LEU A 307 9.81 -6.62 -26.30
N HIS A 308 10.12 -6.98 -25.05
CA HIS A 308 9.12 -7.05 -23.99
C HIS A 308 8.56 -5.66 -23.65
N ASP A 309 9.39 -4.62 -23.62
CA ASP A 309 8.93 -3.26 -23.37
C ASP A 309 8.09 -2.72 -24.52
N LYS A 310 8.47 -2.99 -25.77
CA LYS A 310 7.64 -2.67 -26.94
C LYS A 310 6.29 -3.38 -26.91
N LEU A 311 6.25 -4.66 -26.52
CA LEU A 311 5.02 -5.43 -26.37
C LEU A 311 4.11 -4.86 -25.27
N ALA A 312 4.69 -4.47 -24.14
CA ALA A 312 3.94 -3.82 -23.06
C ALA A 312 3.34 -2.49 -23.53
N LEU A 313 4.14 -1.65 -24.21
CA LEU A 313 3.67 -0.38 -24.76
C LEU A 313 2.64 -0.56 -25.88
N SER A 314 2.77 -1.58 -26.75
CA SER A 314 1.75 -1.87 -27.75
C SER A 314 0.42 -2.24 -27.10
N ASN A 315 0.45 -3.03 -26.02
CA ASN A 315 -0.76 -3.35 -25.25
C ASN A 315 -1.35 -2.13 -24.54
N PHE A 316 -0.51 -1.20 -24.07
CA PHE A 316 -0.94 0.08 -23.50
C PHE A 316 -1.71 0.94 -24.53
N PHE A 317 -1.13 1.12 -25.72
CA PHE A 317 -1.78 1.88 -26.78
C PHE A 317 -3.05 1.18 -27.28
N ALA A 318 -2.98 -0.12 -27.53
CA ALA A 318 -4.09 -0.91 -28.04
C ALA A 318 -5.29 -0.90 -27.08
N LEU A 319 -5.06 -0.95 -25.76
CA LEU A 319 -6.15 -0.88 -24.79
C LEU A 319 -6.89 0.46 -24.86
N SER A 320 -6.15 1.57 -24.84
CA SER A 320 -6.78 2.91 -24.93
C SER A 320 -7.59 3.07 -26.22
N GLU A 321 -7.07 2.56 -27.34
CA GLU A 321 -7.75 2.59 -28.63
C GLU A 321 -9.00 1.70 -28.66
N ALA A 322 -8.89 0.47 -28.15
CA ALA A 322 -9.99 -0.49 -28.11
C ALA A 322 -11.13 0.00 -27.21
N LEU A 323 -10.81 0.65 -26.08
CA LEU A 323 -11.80 1.25 -25.18
C LEU A 323 -12.60 2.35 -25.88
N MET A 324 -11.92 3.18 -26.68
CA MET A 324 -12.56 4.25 -27.44
C MET A 324 -13.38 3.70 -28.62
N LYS A 325 -12.78 2.86 -29.48
CA LYS A 325 -13.33 2.48 -30.79
C LYS A 325 -14.28 1.28 -30.76
N GLY A 326 -14.12 0.36 -29.80
CA GLY A 326 -14.84 -0.92 -29.85
C GLY A 326 -14.46 -1.79 -31.06
N SER A 327 -15.27 -2.81 -31.35
CA SER A 327 -15.02 -3.75 -32.46
C SER A 327 -15.63 -3.30 -33.79
N SER A 328 -16.52 -2.30 -33.80
CA SER A 328 -17.21 -1.84 -35.01
C SER A 328 -16.29 -1.18 -36.04
N HIS A 329 -15.08 -0.78 -35.64
CA HIS A 329 -14.08 -0.16 -36.52
C HIS A 329 -13.05 -1.13 -37.10
N TYR A 330 -13.08 -2.40 -36.71
CA TYR A 330 -12.14 -3.39 -37.20
C TYR A 330 -12.88 -4.38 -38.09
N GLU A 331 -12.96 -4.10 -39.39
CA GLU A 331 -13.54 -4.99 -40.42
C GLU A 331 -12.91 -6.41 -40.39
N ILE A 332 -11.69 -6.53 -39.87
CA ILE A 332 -10.89 -7.76 -39.82
C ILE A 332 -11.21 -8.64 -38.60
N PHE A 333 -11.87 -8.10 -37.56
CA PHE A 333 -12.17 -8.87 -36.35
C PHE A 333 -13.22 -9.97 -36.59
N SER A 334 -14.08 -9.82 -37.61
CA SER A 334 -15.02 -10.88 -38.01
C SER A 334 -14.29 -12.14 -38.49
N ASP A 335 -13.21 -11.97 -39.27
CA ASP A 335 -12.49 -13.07 -39.93
C ASP A 335 -11.54 -13.81 -38.99
N VAL A 336 -10.98 -13.12 -37.98
CA VAL A 336 -10.13 -13.76 -36.96
C VAL A 336 -10.99 -14.52 -35.94
N LEU A 337 -12.15 -13.97 -35.56
CA LEU A 337 -13.07 -14.62 -34.62
C LEU A 337 -13.81 -15.83 -35.20
N SER A 338 -13.92 -15.93 -36.53
CA SER A 338 -14.45 -17.10 -37.25
C SER A 338 -13.42 -18.23 -37.37
N ASN A 339 -12.11 -17.92 -37.39
CA ASN A 339 -11.05 -18.92 -37.52
C ASN A 339 -10.68 -19.61 -36.19
N ASP A 340 -10.96 -18.97 -35.04
CA ASP A 340 -10.76 -19.57 -33.71
C ASP A 340 -11.92 -20.49 -33.25
N SER A 341 -13.04 -20.50 -33.97
CA SER A 341 -14.10 -21.51 -33.78
C SER A 341 -13.82 -22.69 -34.70
N SER A 342 -13.08 -23.67 -34.20
CA SER A 342 -13.07 -25.01 -34.79
C SER A 342 -14.50 -25.55 -34.87
N GLU A 343 -14.84 -25.97 -36.08
CA GLU A 343 -16.08 -26.59 -36.53
C GLU A 343 -16.85 -27.36 -35.44
N VAL A 344 -17.90 -26.74 -34.89
CA VAL A 344 -19.04 -27.47 -34.34
C VAL A 344 -20.29 -26.83 -34.93
N GLY A 345 -20.92 -27.57 -35.83
CA GLY A 345 -22.01 -27.10 -36.67
C GLY A 345 -23.19 -26.53 -35.89
N GLY A 346 -23.71 -25.42 -36.42
CA GLY A 346 -25.07 -24.94 -36.17
C GLY A 346 -25.21 -24.00 -34.97
N GLN A 347 -24.75 -22.74 -35.08
CA GLN A 347 -25.32 -21.53 -34.47
C GLN A 347 -24.49 -20.28 -34.85
N GLU A 348 -24.59 -19.83 -36.10
CA GLU A 348 -23.82 -18.67 -36.59
C GLU A 348 -24.44 -17.31 -36.22
N ASP A 349 -25.76 -17.22 -35.95
CA ASP A 349 -26.42 -15.91 -35.75
C ASP A 349 -26.28 -15.31 -34.33
N ASN A 350 -26.01 -16.11 -33.29
CA ASN A 350 -25.97 -15.62 -31.89
C ASN A 350 -24.54 -15.38 -31.36
N THR A 351 -23.51 -15.89 -32.01
CA THR A 351 -22.11 -15.78 -31.54
C THR A 351 -21.49 -14.43 -31.90
N ILE A 352 -21.91 -13.82 -33.01
CA ILE A 352 -21.43 -12.50 -33.47
C ILE A 352 -21.86 -11.40 -32.49
N VAL A 353 -23.09 -11.45 -31.97
CA VAL A 353 -23.62 -10.48 -30.99
C VAL A 353 -22.88 -10.54 -29.66
N ASN A 354 -22.45 -11.74 -29.23
CA ASN A 354 -21.73 -11.95 -27.97
C ASN A 354 -20.25 -11.55 -28.02
N LYS A 355 -19.70 -11.22 -29.20
CA LYS A 355 -18.29 -10.82 -29.39
C LYS A 355 -18.11 -9.34 -29.74
N ALA A 356 -19.20 -8.57 -29.85
CA ALA A 356 -19.14 -7.15 -30.17
C ALA A 356 -18.71 -6.30 -28.97
N TYR A 357 -17.60 -5.58 -29.12
CA TYR A 357 -17.11 -4.60 -28.15
C TYR A 357 -17.72 -3.23 -28.45
N ALA A 358 -18.51 -2.69 -27.52
CA ALA A 358 -19.28 -1.46 -27.75
C ALA A 358 -18.43 -0.18 -27.93
N GLY A 359 -17.20 -0.17 -27.44
CA GLY A 359 -16.37 1.04 -27.43
C GLY A 359 -16.96 2.14 -26.53
N ASN A 360 -16.56 3.40 -26.80
CA ASN A 360 -16.97 4.58 -26.04
C ASN A 360 -16.77 4.45 -24.52
N LYS A 361 -15.67 3.81 -24.12
CA LYS A 361 -15.23 3.69 -22.72
C LYS A 361 -14.07 4.68 -22.48
N PRO A 362 -14.16 5.53 -21.44
CA PRO A 362 -13.17 6.57 -21.21
C PRO A 362 -11.88 6.02 -20.60
N SER A 363 -10.73 6.58 -21.01
CA SER A 363 -9.43 6.31 -20.41
C SER A 363 -8.54 7.56 -20.42
N SER A 364 -7.69 7.70 -19.41
CA SER A 364 -6.60 8.68 -19.36
C SER A 364 -5.27 7.96 -19.57
N SER A 365 -4.48 8.38 -20.57
CA SER A 365 -3.15 7.81 -20.83
C SER A 365 -2.06 8.72 -20.30
N ILE A 366 -1.35 8.26 -19.27
CA ILE A 366 -0.24 8.97 -18.62
C ILE A 366 1.08 8.30 -19.04
N MET A 367 1.90 9.03 -19.79
CA MET A 367 3.20 8.55 -20.23
C MET A 367 4.34 9.32 -19.55
N ILE A 368 5.28 8.56 -18.99
CA ILE A 368 6.43 9.09 -18.27
C ILE A 368 7.66 8.96 -19.17
N ALA A 369 8.18 10.09 -19.63
CA ALA A 369 9.23 10.14 -20.66
C ALA A 369 10.60 9.61 -20.16
N SER A 370 10.87 9.75 -18.88
CA SER A 370 12.11 9.32 -18.22
C SER A 370 11.94 8.02 -17.45
N ASP A 371 13.05 7.35 -17.18
CA ASP A 371 13.05 6.09 -16.43
C ASP A 371 12.57 6.24 -14.99
N ASN A 372 11.97 5.18 -14.47
CA ASN A 372 11.39 5.15 -13.14
C ASN A 372 12.48 5.43 -12.08
N ASN A 373 12.46 6.64 -11.54
CA ASN A 373 13.36 7.09 -10.50
C ASN A 373 12.56 7.65 -9.31
N PRO A 374 13.19 7.80 -8.13
CA PRO A 374 12.53 8.37 -6.95
C PRO A 374 11.76 9.66 -7.20
N PHE A 375 12.31 10.59 -8.00
CA PHE A 375 11.65 11.85 -8.36
C PHE A 375 10.30 11.63 -9.06
N LEU A 376 10.23 10.72 -10.03
CA LEU A 376 9.00 10.44 -10.78
C LEU A 376 7.95 9.76 -9.92
N LEU A 377 8.35 8.84 -9.04
CA LEU A 377 7.42 8.27 -8.07
C LEU A 377 6.86 9.37 -7.16
N GLY A 378 7.70 10.32 -6.73
CA GLY A 378 7.25 11.49 -5.96
C GLY A 378 6.22 12.34 -6.69
N ILE A 379 6.45 12.60 -7.98
CA ILE A 379 5.48 13.29 -8.85
C ILE A 379 4.14 12.54 -8.89
N LEU A 380 4.16 11.23 -9.11
CA LEU A 380 2.94 10.42 -9.19
C LEU A 380 2.19 10.39 -7.85
N VAL A 381 2.90 10.24 -6.74
CA VAL A 381 2.31 10.25 -5.39
C VAL A 381 1.60 11.58 -5.15
N ALA A 382 2.30 12.71 -5.31
CA ALA A 382 1.71 14.04 -5.11
C ALA A 382 0.57 14.34 -6.10
N LEU A 383 0.67 13.88 -7.36
CA LEU A 383 -0.39 14.04 -8.36
C LEU A 383 -1.70 13.44 -7.89
N TYR A 384 -1.68 12.19 -7.45
CA TYR A 384 -2.88 11.48 -7.01
C TYR A 384 -3.42 12.00 -5.69
N GLU A 385 -2.56 12.51 -4.80
CA GLU A 385 -3.00 13.19 -3.59
C GLU A 385 -3.71 14.52 -3.87
N HIS A 386 -3.19 15.36 -4.76
CA HIS A 386 -3.87 16.61 -5.15
C HIS A 386 -5.18 16.32 -5.86
N ARG A 387 -5.20 15.35 -6.78
CA ARG A 387 -6.42 14.90 -7.46
C ARG A 387 -7.49 14.52 -6.44
N LYS A 388 -7.13 13.65 -5.49
CA LYS A 388 -8.00 13.24 -4.39
C LYS A 388 -8.47 14.42 -3.55
N LYS A 389 -7.57 15.34 -3.20
CA LYS A 389 -7.92 16.51 -2.40
C LYS A 389 -8.94 17.41 -3.09
N ILE A 390 -8.86 17.54 -4.41
CA ILE A 390 -9.84 18.29 -5.20
C ILE A 390 -11.18 17.57 -5.24
N ARG A 391 -11.19 16.23 -5.42
CA ARG A 391 -12.42 15.43 -5.32
C ARG A 391 -13.11 15.61 -3.97
N ASP A 392 -12.36 15.54 -2.87
CA ASP A 392 -12.90 15.77 -1.52
C ASP A 392 -13.56 17.15 -1.37
N ILE A 393 -13.03 18.17 -2.08
CA ILE A 393 -13.60 19.53 -2.10
C ILE A 393 -14.87 19.58 -2.96
N LEU A 394 -14.84 18.97 -4.15
CA LEU A 394 -15.96 18.97 -5.10
C LEU A 394 -17.15 18.18 -4.58
N ASP A 395 -16.91 17.07 -3.90
CA ASP A 395 -17.96 16.19 -3.43
C ASP A 395 -18.85 16.85 -2.37
N ASN A 396 -18.39 17.92 -1.69
CA ASN A 396 -19.10 18.77 -0.71
C ASN A 396 -19.90 18.05 0.41
N ASN A 397 -19.95 16.72 0.36
CA ASN A 397 -20.61 15.81 1.25
C ASN A 397 -19.63 15.50 2.38
N SER A 398 -19.54 16.47 3.28
CA SER A 398 -19.03 16.29 4.64
C SER A 398 -19.84 15.28 5.48
N THR A 399 -20.58 14.36 4.86
CA THR A 399 -21.61 13.51 5.47
C THR A 399 -21.20 12.06 5.68
N LEU A 400 -20.07 11.57 5.14
CA LEU A 400 -19.57 10.24 5.50
C LEU A 400 -18.40 10.31 6.47
N LYS A 401 -18.67 9.78 7.65
CA LYS A 401 -17.89 9.95 8.87
C LYS A 401 -17.67 8.55 9.37
N ASN A 402 -16.41 8.16 9.51
CA ASN A 402 -15.75 7.18 10.42
C ASN A 402 -16.56 6.52 11.58
N LYS A 403 -17.85 6.29 11.46
CA LYS A 403 -18.67 5.56 12.44
C LYS A 403 -18.36 4.09 12.32
N ASP A 404 -18.15 3.56 11.12
CA ASP A 404 -18.04 2.12 10.91
C ASP A 404 -16.75 1.52 11.48
N ILE A 405 -15.58 2.12 11.20
CA ILE A 405 -14.31 1.65 11.78
C ILE A 405 -14.28 1.82 13.31
N LYS A 406 -14.84 2.92 13.84
CA LYS A 406 -14.90 3.13 15.29
C LYS A 406 -15.89 2.18 15.97
N LEU A 407 -17.02 1.90 15.32
CA LEU A 407 -18.03 0.94 15.77
C LEU A 407 -17.43 -0.46 15.79
N VAL A 408 -16.79 -0.89 14.69
CA VAL A 408 -16.12 -2.20 14.62
C VAL A 408 -15.03 -2.30 15.69
N LYS A 409 -14.16 -1.28 15.86
CA LYS A 409 -13.15 -1.29 16.93
C LYS A 409 -13.76 -1.35 18.34
N TYR A 410 -14.89 -0.66 18.56
CA TYR A 410 -15.61 -0.70 19.83
C TYR A 410 -16.24 -2.07 20.08
N LEU A 411 -16.95 -2.63 19.10
CA LEU A 411 -17.55 -3.96 19.17
C LEU A 411 -16.48 -5.04 19.36
N ALA A 412 -15.40 -4.99 18.57
CA ALA A 412 -14.27 -5.91 18.68
C ALA A 412 -13.61 -5.86 20.07
N LYS A 413 -13.53 -4.68 20.71
CA LYS A 413 -13.05 -4.57 22.09
C LYS A 413 -13.95 -5.33 23.07
N ASN A 414 -15.27 -5.21 22.93
CA ASN A 414 -16.23 -5.90 23.80
C ASN A 414 -16.25 -7.41 23.54
N ILE A 415 -16.28 -7.81 22.27
CA ILE A 415 -16.19 -9.20 21.84
C ILE A 415 -14.89 -9.83 22.35
N PHE A 416 -13.74 -9.15 22.23
CA PHE A 416 -12.47 -9.65 22.76
C PHE A 416 -12.52 -9.89 24.28
N THR A 417 -13.16 -9.00 25.05
CA THR A 417 -13.34 -9.26 26.49
C THR A 417 -14.23 -10.46 26.76
N GLU A 418 -15.31 -10.63 26.00
CA GLU A 418 -16.23 -11.76 26.15
C GLU A 418 -15.61 -13.09 25.72
N LEU A 419 -14.75 -13.10 24.71
CA LEU A 419 -14.02 -14.29 24.26
C LEU A 419 -13.08 -14.85 25.34
N ASN A 420 -12.59 -14.01 26.25
CA ASN A 420 -11.69 -14.42 27.34
C ASN A 420 -12.43 -14.91 28.60
N VAL A 421 -13.76 -14.96 28.59
CA VAL A 421 -14.56 -15.45 29.72
C VAL A 421 -15.13 -16.82 29.39
N ASP A 422 -14.99 -17.78 30.30
CA ASP A 422 -15.60 -19.12 30.20
C ASP A 422 -17.11 -19.08 30.49
N CYS A 423 -17.86 -18.40 29.63
CA CYS A 423 -19.31 -18.42 29.65
C CYS A 423 -19.87 -18.36 28.22
N LYS A 424 -21.06 -18.96 28.03
CA LYS A 424 -21.80 -18.80 26.78
C LYS A 424 -22.20 -17.35 26.59
N VAL A 425 -22.17 -16.91 25.34
CA VAL A 425 -22.47 -15.53 24.92
C VAL A 425 -23.88 -15.51 24.34
N ASP A 426 -24.72 -14.61 24.85
CA ASP A 426 -26.12 -14.41 24.45
C ASP A 426 -26.49 -12.92 24.26
N SER A 427 -25.52 -12.01 24.37
CA SER A 427 -25.72 -10.57 24.37
C SER A 427 -25.80 -9.90 22.99
N HIS A 428 -25.45 -10.62 21.91
CA HIS A 428 -25.46 -10.10 20.54
C HIS A 428 -26.61 -10.68 19.70
N ASP A 429 -26.60 -10.39 18.40
CA ASP A 429 -27.48 -11.10 17.47
C ASP A 429 -27.16 -12.60 17.42
N LYS A 430 -28.12 -13.39 16.95
CA LYS A 430 -28.03 -14.85 16.93
C LYS A 430 -26.79 -15.37 16.20
N SER A 431 -26.42 -14.74 15.07
CA SER A 431 -25.26 -15.17 14.29
C SER A 431 -23.97 -14.95 15.07
N THR A 432 -23.80 -13.75 15.64
CA THR A 432 -22.60 -13.41 16.43
C THR A 432 -22.47 -14.32 17.66
N ASN A 433 -23.57 -14.56 18.39
CA ASN A 433 -23.57 -15.45 19.54
C ASN A 433 -23.20 -16.89 19.17
N GLU A 434 -23.81 -17.46 18.12
CA GLU A 434 -23.52 -18.83 17.69
C GLU A 434 -22.06 -18.99 17.24
N LEU A 435 -21.51 -18.01 16.51
CA LEU A 435 -20.10 -18.03 16.07
C LEU A 435 -19.12 -17.88 17.24
N MET A 436 -19.39 -16.99 18.19
CA MET A 436 -18.54 -16.82 19.38
C MET A 436 -18.56 -18.06 20.26
N ASN A 437 -19.73 -18.68 20.45
CA ASN A 437 -19.84 -19.93 21.20
C ASN A 437 -19.17 -21.10 20.48
N PHE A 438 -19.32 -21.20 19.15
CA PHE A 438 -18.60 -22.19 18.35
C PHE A 438 -17.07 -22.04 18.49
N TYR A 439 -16.55 -20.80 18.43
CA TYR A 439 -15.13 -20.55 18.67
C TYR A 439 -14.70 -21.04 20.05
N LYS A 440 -15.42 -20.67 21.11
CA LYS A 440 -15.12 -21.10 22.50
C LYS A 440 -15.17 -22.61 22.69
N ASP A 441 -16.08 -23.30 22.00
CA ASP A 441 -16.19 -24.77 22.07
C ASP A 441 -15.02 -25.48 21.33
N ASN A 442 -14.21 -24.77 20.53
CA ASN A 442 -13.18 -25.34 19.66
C ASN A 442 -11.77 -24.69 19.82
N SER A 443 -11.61 -23.73 20.73
CA SER A 443 -10.33 -23.07 21.06
C SER A 443 -9.84 -23.51 22.42
#